data_AF-A0A661LB51-F1
#
_entry.id   AF-A0A661LB51-F1
#
_cell.length_a   1.000
_cell.length_b   1.000
_cell.length_c   1.000
_cell.angle_alpha   90.00
_cell.angle_beta   90.00
_cell.angle_gamma   90.00
#
_symmetry.space_group_name_H-M   'P 1'
#
loop_
_entity.id
_entity.type
_entity.pdbx_description
1 polymer ?
#
loop_
_entity_poly.entity_id
_entity_poly.type
_entity_poly.pdbx_seq_one_letter_code
_entity_poly.pdbx_strand_id
1 'polypeptide(L)'
;MVTGPPLRYYWVAFYNDGTKLSQFDPITFEEYAFSDIDTTKLIKFALYPFTSQQAKNVSAKGNLAISVPILPIIELNLSNGRKLIYYRDVFVSQEEYHFCRACNKEFYFGSDSETTQSKYPSPICPYCKSHDIYKCKKCGKIFRIFEDAKFGMCSCGGHLDRIRLTSGQYIREKRWIEYYVGYKTLVNG
;
A
#
# COMPACT_ATOMS: atom_id res chain seq x y z
N MET A 1 -1.23 15.25 9.27
CA MET A 1 -1.54 14.25 8.22
C MET A 1 -1.39 12.88 8.85
N VAL A 2 -2.38 12.00 8.68
CA VAL A 2 -2.30 10.62 9.19
C VAL A 2 -1.43 9.81 8.22
N THR A 3 -0.28 9.34 8.68
CA THR A 3 0.78 8.76 7.84
C THR A 3 0.79 7.24 7.83
N GLY A 4 -0.17 6.56 8.46
CA GLY A 4 -0.26 5.10 8.54
C GLY A 4 -1.37 4.49 7.67
N PRO A 5 -1.27 3.20 7.31
CA PRO A 5 -2.42 2.45 6.78
C PRO A 5 -3.61 2.45 7.74
N PRO A 6 -4.84 2.30 7.22
CA PRO A 6 -6.03 2.30 8.05
C PRO A 6 -6.07 1.10 9.02
N LEU A 7 -6.39 1.37 10.28
CA LEU A 7 -6.65 0.34 11.27
C LEU A 7 -7.96 -0.39 10.95
N ARG A 8 -7.91 -1.72 10.91
CA ARG A 8 -9.09 -2.60 10.71
C ARG A 8 -9.55 -3.25 12.01
N TYR A 9 -8.60 -3.47 12.90
CA TYR A 9 -8.80 -4.03 14.23
C TYR A 9 -8.44 -3.01 15.30
N TYR A 10 -9.09 -3.14 16.46
CA TYR A 10 -8.64 -2.59 17.72
C TYR A 10 -8.45 -3.71 18.74
N TRP A 11 -7.51 -3.53 19.66
CA TRP A 11 -7.27 -4.53 20.71
C TRP A 11 -8.16 -4.33 21.93
N VAL A 12 -8.44 -5.42 22.63
CA VAL A 12 -9.06 -5.45 23.95
C VAL A 12 -8.29 -6.42 24.84
N ALA A 13 -7.80 -5.91 25.96
CA ALA A 13 -7.18 -6.67 27.04
C ALA A 13 -8.24 -7.03 28.09
N PHE A 14 -8.27 -8.29 28.50
CA PHE A 14 -9.17 -8.81 29.53
C PHE A 14 -8.36 -9.27 30.73
N TYR A 15 -8.76 -8.83 31.92
CA TYR A 15 -8.03 -9.06 33.16
C TYR A 15 -8.73 -10.09 34.07
N ASN A 16 -7.96 -10.70 34.96
CA ASN A 16 -8.44 -11.72 35.91
C ASN A 16 -9.47 -11.22 36.92
N ASP A 17 -9.55 -9.91 37.14
CA ASP A 17 -10.56 -9.25 37.99
C ASP A 17 -11.89 -8.96 37.25
N GLY A 18 -11.99 -9.37 35.98
CA GLY A 18 -13.16 -9.17 35.13
C GLY A 18 -13.19 -7.81 34.43
N THR A 19 -12.24 -6.91 34.72
CA THR A 19 -12.13 -5.63 34.01
C THR A 19 -11.53 -5.82 32.61
N LYS A 20 -11.69 -4.80 31.76
CA LYS A 20 -11.14 -4.79 30.40
C LYS A 20 -10.57 -3.42 30.05
N LEU A 21 -9.52 -3.40 29.25
CA LEU A 21 -8.99 -2.19 28.62
C LEU A 21 -9.12 -2.35 27.10
N SER A 22 -9.90 -1.46 26.48
CA SER A 22 -10.01 -1.36 25.02
C SER A 22 -8.99 -0.36 24.51
N GLN A 23 -8.39 -0.59 23.33
CA GLN A 23 -7.45 0.35 22.70
C GLN A 23 -8.00 1.77 22.61
N PHE A 24 -9.30 1.90 22.35
CA PHE A 24 -9.98 3.18 22.32
C PHE A 24 -11.01 3.23 23.43
N ASP A 25 -11.06 4.36 24.12
CA ASP A 25 -12.11 4.66 25.07
C ASP A 25 -13.48 4.59 24.39
N PRO A 26 -14.47 3.87 24.94
CA PRO A 26 -15.77 3.68 24.28
C PRO A 26 -16.62 4.96 24.22
N ILE A 27 -16.28 5.98 25.01
CA ILE A 27 -17.02 7.26 25.08
C ILE A 27 -16.24 8.34 24.34
N THR A 28 -14.96 8.52 24.68
CA THR A 28 -14.14 9.61 24.13
C THR A 28 -13.45 9.25 22.82
N PHE A 29 -13.29 7.94 22.53
CA PHE A 29 -12.51 7.41 21.40
C PHE A 29 -11.05 7.84 21.39
N GLU A 30 -10.53 8.30 22.53
CA GLU A 30 -9.10 8.52 22.74
C GLU A 30 -8.38 7.17 22.82
N GLU A 31 -7.18 7.13 22.28
CA GLU A 31 -6.38 5.91 22.23
C GLU A 31 -5.58 5.73 23.53
N TYR A 32 -5.73 4.58 24.17
CA TYR A 32 -4.85 4.11 25.22
C TYR A 32 -3.57 3.52 24.60
N ALA A 33 -2.44 3.77 25.23
CA ALA A 33 -1.17 3.23 24.78
C ALA A 33 -1.12 1.72 25.03
N PHE A 34 -0.43 0.99 24.17
CA PHE A 34 -0.24 -0.46 24.38
C PHE A 34 0.52 -0.75 25.70
N SER A 35 1.35 0.19 26.16
CA SER A 35 2.05 0.13 27.46
C SER A 35 1.10 0.17 28.67
N ASP A 36 -0.14 0.58 28.49
CA ASP A 36 -1.13 0.70 29.58
C ASP A 36 -1.74 -0.67 29.94
N ILE A 37 -1.42 -1.71 29.17
CA ILE A 37 -1.87 -3.08 29.45
C ILE A 37 -1.10 -3.64 30.65
N ASP A 38 -1.81 -3.92 31.74
CA ASP A 38 -1.25 -4.63 32.89
C ASP A 38 -1.06 -6.12 32.58
N THR A 39 0.14 -6.46 32.10
CA THR A 39 0.49 -7.84 31.73
C THR A 39 0.44 -8.83 32.89
N THR A 40 0.45 -8.37 34.15
CA THR A 40 0.43 -9.26 35.32
C THR A 40 -0.98 -9.82 35.60
N LYS A 41 -2.02 -9.11 35.15
CA LYS A 41 -3.42 -9.49 35.33
C LYS A 41 -4.06 -10.03 34.04
N LEU A 42 -3.35 -9.93 32.92
CA LEU A 42 -3.88 -10.22 31.59
C LEU A 42 -4.13 -11.73 31.39
N ILE A 43 -5.40 -12.10 31.17
CA ILE A 43 -5.81 -13.50 30.94
C ILE A 43 -6.24 -13.76 29.49
N LYS A 44 -6.61 -12.72 28.75
CA LYS A 44 -6.99 -12.81 27.34
C LYS A 44 -6.71 -11.50 26.63
N PHE A 45 -6.29 -11.61 25.38
CA PHE A 45 -6.11 -10.50 24.47
C PHE A 45 -6.88 -10.79 23.18
N ALA A 46 -7.62 -9.82 22.66
CA ALA A 46 -8.37 -10.02 21.44
C ALA A 46 -8.28 -8.81 20.51
N LEU A 47 -8.38 -9.07 19.21
CA LEU A 47 -8.55 -8.08 18.17
C LEU A 47 -9.99 -8.13 17.65
N TYR A 48 -10.69 -7.00 17.77
CA TYR A 48 -12.05 -6.84 17.27
C TYR A 48 -12.06 -5.97 16.01
N PRO A 49 -12.80 -6.34 14.96
CA PRO A 49 -12.96 -5.48 13.81
C PRO A 49 -13.74 -4.23 14.21
N PHE A 50 -13.41 -3.09 13.62
CA PHE A 50 -14.23 -1.89 13.83
C PHE A 50 -15.62 -2.05 13.23
N THR A 51 -16.63 -1.61 13.98
CA THR A 51 -17.93 -1.25 13.40
C THR A 51 -17.82 0.07 12.63
N SER A 52 -18.79 0.33 11.74
CA SER A 52 -18.83 1.56 10.95
C SER A 52 -18.87 2.81 11.82
N GLN A 53 -19.57 2.76 12.96
CA GLN A 53 -19.65 3.89 13.88
C GLN A 53 -18.33 4.12 14.62
N GLN A 54 -17.69 3.05 15.13
CA GLN A 54 -16.41 3.16 15.81
C GLN A 54 -15.32 3.67 14.85
N ALA A 55 -15.21 3.12 13.64
CA ALA A 55 -14.23 3.56 12.66
C ALA A 55 -14.34 5.06 12.34
N LYS A 56 -15.57 5.55 12.19
CA LYS A 56 -15.85 6.98 11.98
C LYS A 56 -15.39 7.83 13.16
N ASN A 57 -15.72 7.42 14.39
CA ASN A 57 -15.39 8.18 15.59
C ASN A 57 -13.88 8.20 15.87
N VAL A 58 -13.20 7.06 15.71
CA VAL A 58 -11.74 6.97 15.83
C VAL A 58 -11.03 7.80 14.76
N SER A 59 -11.54 7.78 13.51
CA SER A 59 -11.03 8.63 12.43
C SER A 59 -11.21 10.11 12.70
N ALA A 60 -12.32 10.52 13.32
CA ALA A 60 -12.54 11.91 13.73
C ALA A 60 -11.56 12.38 14.81
N LYS A 61 -10.94 11.45 15.55
CA LYS A 61 -9.87 11.73 16.54
C LYS A 61 -8.46 11.70 15.96
N GLY A 62 -8.33 11.53 14.64
CA GLY A 62 -7.05 11.57 13.94
C GLY A 62 -6.41 10.21 13.68
N ASN A 63 -7.06 9.11 14.06
CA ASN A 63 -6.60 7.75 13.79
C ASN A 63 -7.35 7.17 12.59
N LEU A 64 -6.69 6.99 11.45
CA LEU A 64 -7.35 6.43 10.26
C LEU A 64 -7.81 4.99 10.55
N ALA A 65 -9.12 4.77 10.66
CA ALA A 65 -9.73 3.48 10.92
C ALA A 65 -10.81 3.17 9.87
N ILE A 66 -10.92 1.90 9.47
CA ILE A 66 -11.94 1.43 8.52
C ILE A 66 -12.70 0.25 9.09
N SER A 67 -14.00 0.24 8.80
CA SER A 67 -14.89 -0.86 9.17
C SER A 67 -14.85 -1.94 8.10
N VAL A 68 -14.48 -3.15 8.52
CA VAL A 68 -14.52 -4.36 7.68
C VAL A 68 -15.20 -5.46 8.51
N PRO A 69 -16.54 -5.42 8.64
CA PRO A 69 -17.25 -6.23 9.63
C PRO A 69 -17.22 -7.74 9.35
N ILE A 70 -16.79 -8.16 8.15
CA ILE A 70 -16.61 -9.57 7.79
C ILE A 70 -15.32 -10.18 8.37
N LEU A 71 -14.41 -9.36 8.90
CA LEU A 71 -13.19 -9.85 9.52
C LEU A 71 -13.50 -10.62 10.81
N PRO A 72 -12.82 -11.75 11.07
CA PRO A 72 -13.04 -12.54 12.28
C PRO A 72 -12.49 -11.81 13.50
N ILE A 73 -13.10 -12.06 14.66
CA ILE A 73 -12.49 -11.71 15.96
C ILE A 73 -11.33 -12.67 16.19
N ILE A 74 -10.16 -12.13 16.52
CA ILE A 74 -8.96 -12.94 16.83
C ILE A 74 -8.79 -12.91 18.34
N GLU A 75 -8.78 -14.08 18.99
CA GLU A 75 -8.69 -14.18 20.45
C GLU A 75 -7.48 -15.03 20.85
N LEU A 76 -6.79 -14.58 21.90
CA LEU A 76 -5.67 -15.28 22.49
C LEU A 76 -5.87 -15.39 24.00
N ASN A 77 -5.99 -16.63 24.49
CA ASN A 77 -6.01 -16.92 25.91
C ASN A 77 -4.58 -17.03 26.46
N LEU A 78 -4.30 -16.29 27.52
CA LEU A 78 -3.00 -16.20 28.18
C LEU A 78 -3.11 -16.91 29.54
N SER A 79 -2.60 -18.14 29.59
CA SER A 79 -2.44 -18.90 30.83
C SER A 79 -1.17 -18.48 31.57
N ASN A 80 -1.04 -18.89 32.84
CA ASN A 80 0.13 -18.60 33.68
C ASN A 80 1.46 -18.87 32.95
N GLY A 81 2.37 -17.88 32.99
CA GLY A 81 3.70 -17.95 32.38
C GLY A 81 3.77 -17.60 30.88
N ARG A 82 2.65 -17.25 30.22
CA ARG A 82 2.62 -16.76 28.84
C ARG A 82 2.65 -15.24 28.79
N LYS A 83 3.63 -14.68 28.09
CA LYS A 83 3.71 -13.23 27.84
C LYS A 83 3.14 -12.91 26.46
N LEU A 84 2.20 -11.96 26.39
CA LEU A 84 1.63 -11.48 25.13
C LEU A 84 2.73 -10.99 24.17
N ILE A 85 2.61 -11.38 22.91
CA ILE A 85 3.32 -10.78 21.78
C ILE A 85 2.26 -10.21 20.85
N TYR A 86 2.33 -8.89 20.63
CA TYR A 86 1.53 -8.20 19.64
C TYR A 86 2.39 -7.18 18.91
N TYR A 87 2.39 -7.25 17.59
CA TYR A 87 2.96 -6.23 16.74
C TYR A 87 2.22 -6.20 15.40
N ARG A 88 2.49 -5.14 14.64
CA ARG A 88 1.92 -4.91 13.32
C ARG A 88 3.05 -4.62 12.36
N ASP A 89 3.06 -5.33 11.23
CA ASP A 89 3.93 -4.97 10.12
C ASP A 89 3.13 -4.10 9.15
N VAL A 90 3.71 -2.95 8.84
CA VAL A 90 3.14 -1.98 7.90
C VAL A 90 3.92 -2.07 6.61
N PHE A 91 3.22 -2.44 5.55
CA PHE A 91 3.79 -2.52 4.22
C PHE A 91 3.35 -1.33 3.40
N VAL A 92 4.30 -0.76 2.65
CA VAL A 92 4.07 0.31 1.67
C VAL A 92 4.67 -0.16 0.36
N SER A 93 3.85 -0.23 -0.68
CA SER A 93 4.28 -0.49 -2.05
C SER A 93 4.02 0.75 -2.90
N GLN A 94 5.00 1.12 -3.72
CA GLN A 94 4.85 2.11 -4.78
C GLN A 94 4.78 1.36 -6.11
N GLU A 95 3.61 1.43 -6.73
CA GLU A 95 3.32 0.76 -7.99
C GLU A 95 3.36 1.81 -9.11
N GLU A 96 4.20 1.56 -10.13
CA GLU A 96 4.29 2.43 -11.30
C GLU A 96 3.20 2.05 -12.31
N TYR A 97 2.51 3.08 -12.80
CA TYR A 97 1.48 2.93 -13.82
C TYR A 97 1.71 3.92 -14.95
N HIS A 98 1.33 3.48 -16.14
CA HIS A 98 1.38 4.28 -17.35
C HIS A 98 0.01 4.37 -17.99
N PHE A 99 -0.23 5.47 -18.70
CA PHE A 99 -1.42 5.63 -19.53
C PHE A 99 -1.05 5.63 -21.01
N CYS A 100 -1.54 4.63 -21.75
CA CYS A 100 -1.35 4.55 -23.19
C CYS A 100 -2.32 5.48 -23.92
N ARG A 101 -1.80 6.55 -24.54
CA ARG A 101 -2.60 7.50 -25.33
C ARG A 101 -3.08 6.94 -26.68
N ALA A 102 -2.52 5.83 -27.14
CA ALA A 102 -2.93 5.20 -28.40
C ALA A 102 -4.24 4.41 -28.23
N CYS A 103 -4.42 3.70 -27.11
CA CYS A 103 -5.62 2.90 -26.85
C CYS A 103 -6.44 3.37 -25.64
N ASN A 104 -6.04 4.48 -25.01
CA ASN A 104 -6.66 5.06 -23.81
C ASN A 104 -6.80 4.06 -22.64
N LYS A 105 -5.81 3.19 -22.47
CA LYS A 105 -5.77 2.23 -21.35
C LYS A 105 -4.58 2.50 -20.46
N GLU A 106 -4.84 2.38 -19.18
CA GLU A 106 -3.84 2.32 -18.13
C GLU A 106 -3.24 0.91 -18.03
N PHE A 107 -1.95 0.82 -17.77
CA PHE A 107 -1.28 -0.45 -17.47
C PHE A 107 -0.26 -0.29 -16.33
N TYR A 108 -0.13 -1.34 -15.53
CA TYR A 108 0.91 -1.49 -14.52
C TYR A 108 2.27 -1.70 -15.21
N PHE A 109 3.32 -1.11 -14.66
CA PHE A 109 4.69 -1.30 -15.10
C PHE A 109 5.55 -1.82 -13.94
N GLY A 110 6.09 -3.02 -14.12
CA GLY A 110 6.86 -3.76 -13.13
C GLY A 110 8.00 -4.55 -13.79
N SER A 111 8.60 -5.48 -13.06
CA SER A 111 9.76 -6.26 -13.51
C SER A 111 9.56 -6.97 -14.86
N ASP A 112 8.32 -7.40 -15.12
CA ASP A 112 7.98 -8.22 -16.28
C ASP A 112 7.49 -7.36 -17.46
N SER A 113 7.57 -6.04 -17.35
CA SER A 113 7.08 -5.12 -18.38
C SER A 113 8.07 -4.93 -19.52
N GLU A 114 7.57 -5.00 -20.75
CA GLU A 114 8.38 -4.82 -21.96
C GLU A 114 8.72 -3.34 -22.18
N THR A 115 9.96 -3.09 -22.62
CA THR A 115 10.43 -1.77 -23.06
C THR A 115 11.06 -1.85 -24.43
N THR A 116 11.07 -0.73 -25.14
CA THR A 116 11.80 -0.62 -26.40
C THR A 116 13.31 -0.74 -26.17
N GLN A 117 13.99 -1.51 -27.01
CA GLN A 117 15.45 -1.55 -27.07
C GLN A 117 15.97 -0.31 -27.81
N SER A 118 16.09 0.80 -27.07
CA SER A 118 16.55 2.09 -27.57
C SER A 118 17.42 2.78 -26.52
N LYS A 119 18.25 3.74 -26.91
CA LYS A 119 18.94 4.68 -26.01
C LYS A 119 17.96 5.42 -25.10
N TYR A 120 16.72 5.57 -25.55
CA TYR A 120 15.64 6.16 -24.77
C TYR A 120 14.48 5.17 -24.67
N PRO A 121 14.58 4.18 -23.76
CA PRO A 121 13.54 3.19 -23.58
C PRO A 121 12.18 3.82 -23.30
N SER A 122 11.14 3.20 -23.81
CA SER A 122 9.75 3.53 -23.52
C SER A 122 8.99 2.24 -23.23
N PRO A 123 8.09 2.25 -22.23
CA PRO A 123 7.20 1.12 -21.99
C PRO A 123 6.39 0.75 -23.23
N ILE A 124 6.25 -0.54 -23.48
CA ILE A 124 5.39 -1.07 -24.54
C ILE A 124 4.03 -1.39 -23.91
N CYS A 125 2.96 -0.79 -24.44
CA CYS A 125 1.61 -1.03 -23.94
C CYS A 125 1.24 -2.51 -24.12
N PRO A 126 0.85 -3.24 -23.05
CA PRO A 126 0.53 -4.66 -23.16
C PRO A 126 -0.74 -4.92 -23.98
N TYR A 127 -1.65 -3.93 -24.09
CA TYR A 127 -2.93 -4.09 -24.77
C TYR A 127 -2.90 -3.85 -26.27
N CYS A 128 -2.13 -2.85 -26.72
CA CYS A 128 -2.10 -2.45 -28.14
C CYS A 128 -0.69 -2.45 -28.74
N LYS A 129 0.33 -2.83 -27.96
CA LYS A 129 1.75 -2.87 -28.35
C LYS A 129 2.31 -1.54 -28.86
N SER A 130 1.59 -0.44 -28.65
CA SER A 130 2.09 0.91 -28.92
C SER A 130 3.12 1.32 -27.88
N HIS A 131 4.05 2.16 -28.30
CA HIS A 131 5.10 2.75 -27.48
C HIS A 131 5.42 4.15 -27.99
N ASP A 132 6.32 4.88 -27.34
CA ASP A 132 6.67 6.23 -27.78
C ASP A 132 7.32 6.22 -29.16
N ILE A 133 6.95 7.18 -30.00
CA ILE A 133 7.50 7.32 -31.35
C ILE A 133 8.29 8.61 -31.47
N TYR A 134 9.08 8.72 -32.52
CA TYR A 134 9.81 9.93 -32.84
C TYR A 134 9.30 10.52 -34.14
N LYS A 135 9.06 11.83 -34.16
CA LYS A 135 8.56 12.55 -35.33
C LYS A 135 9.54 13.65 -35.72
N CYS A 136 9.93 13.70 -36.99
CA CYS A 136 10.76 14.79 -37.49
C CYS A 136 9.97 16.11 -37.45
N LYS A 137 10.55 17.15 -36.82
CA LYS A 137 9.94 18.50 -36.77
C LYS A 137 9.72 19.13 -38.14
N LYS A 138 10.57 18.80 -39.12
CA LYS A 138 10.58 19.46 -40.43
C LYS A 138 9.64 18.79 -41.43
N CYS A 139 9.74 17.47 -41.62
CA CYS A 139 8.95 16.75 -42.63
C CYS A 139 7.85 15.85 -42.04
N GLY A 140 7.75 15.73 -40.71
CA GLY A 140 6.74 14.92 -40.05
C GLY A 140 6.94 13.41 -40.15
N LYS A 141 8.03 12.91 -40.76
CA LYS A 141 8.35 11.48 -40.84
C LYS A 141 8.43 10.87 -39.44
N ILE A 142 7.84 9.69 -39.29
CA ILE A 142 7.77 8.93 -38.03
C ILE A 142 8.85 7.85 -38.01
N PHE A 143 9.44 7.66 -36.84
CA PHE A 143 10.47 6.67 -36.51
C PHE A 143 10.01 5.91 -35.26
N ARG A 144 10.23 4.60 -35.23
CA ARG A 144 9.75 3.74 -34.13
C ARG A 144 10.67 3.81 -32.92
N ILE A 145 11.96 3.97 -33.14
CA ILE A 145 12.99 4.21 -32.11
C ILE A 145 13.91 5.35 -32.55
N PHE A 146 14.67 5.90 -31.61
CA PHE A 146 15.56 7.03 -31.88
C PHE A 146 16.67 6.65 -32.89
N GLU A 147 17.13 5.41 -32.79
CA GLU A 147 18.21 4.81 -33.58
C GLU A 147 17.84 4.58 -35.05
N ASP A 148 16.54 4.57 -35.39
CA ASP A 148 16.08 4.48 -36.78
C ASP A 148 16.55 5.70 -37.60
N ALA A 149 16.96 6.79 -36.93
CA ALA A 149 17.57 7.96 -37.53
C ALA A 149 19.04 8.10 -37.12
N LYS A 150 19.91 8.33 -38.11
CA LYS A 150 21.33 8.53 -37.86
C LYS A 150 21.55 9.78 -36.99
N PHE A 151 22.08 9.57 -35.78
CA PHE A 151 22.33 10.63 -34.78
C PHE A 151 21.08 11.46 -34.40
N GLY A 152 19.88 10.88 -34.46
CA GLY A 152 18.64 11.61 -34.13
C GLY A 152 18.25 12.69 -35.14
N MET A 153 18.76 12.59 -36.37
CA MET A 153 18.43 13.49 -37.47
C MET A 153 17.71 12.75 -38.60
N CYS A 154 16.61 13.33 -39.06
CA CYS A 154 15.94 12.86 -40.26
C CYS A 154 16.78 13.21 -41.50
N SER A 155 16.65 12.42 -42.56
CA SER A 155 17.32 12.66 -43.86
C SER A 155 17.02 14.03 -44.49
N CYS A 156 15.97 14.74 -44.06
CA CYS A 156 15.65 16.10 -44.51
C CYS A 156 16.40 17.21 -43.73
N GLY A 157 17.30 16.81 -42.80
CA GLY A 157 18.04 17.70 -41.90
C GLY A 157 17.25 18.17 -40.68
N GLY A 158 16.06 17.63 -40.43
CA GLY A 158 15.23 17.99 -39.28
C GLY A 158 15.50 17.12 -38.04
N HIS A 159 15.49 17.74 -36.86
CA HIS A 159 15.56 17.02 -35.57
C HIS A 159 14.31 16.22 -35.27
N LEU A 160 14.48 15.16 -34.48
CA LEU A 160 13.39 14.32 -33.99
C LEU A 160 12.83 14.84 -32.66
N ASP A 161 11.50 14.87 -32.55
CA ASP A 161 10.76 15.02 -31.29
C ASP A 161 10.18 13.69 -30.84
N ARG A 162 10.30 13.40 -29.54
CA ARG A 162 9.64 12.25 -28.92
C ARG A 162 8.16 12.56 -28.69
N ILE A 163 7.28 11.78 -29.31
CA ILE A 163 5.85 11.79 -29.06
C ILE A 163 5.57 10.73 -27.99
N ARG A 164 5.27 11.20 -26.77
CA ARG A 164 4.99 10.36 -25.60
C ARG A 164 3.60 9.75 -25.72
N LEU A 165 3.54 8.47 -26.08
CA LEU A 165 2.32 7.67 -26.16
C LEU A 165 2.16 6.81 -24.91
N THR A 166 3.24 6.33 -24.30
CA THR A 166 3.23 5.41 -23.16
C THR A 166 4.11 5.86 -22.00
N SER A 167 5.07 6.77 -22.20
CA SER A 167 5.93 7.23 -21.10
C SER A 167 5.27 8.22 -20.13
N GLY A 168 3.95 8.42 -20.21
CA GLY A 168 3.21 9.18 -19.20
C GLY A 168 3.06 8.32 -17.95
N GLN A 169 3.90 8.55 -16.96
CA GLN A 169 3.97 7.77 -15.71
C GLN A 169 3.25 8.47 -14.57
N TYR A 170 2.75 7.68 -13.63
CA TYR A 170 2.37 8.13 -12.29
C TYR A 170 2.48 6.97 -11.30
N ILE A 171 2.56 7.30 -10.03
CA ILE A 171 2.75 6.32 -8.95
C ILE A 171 1.46 6.17 -8.19
N ARG A 172 1.08 4.93 -7.90
CA ARG A 172 0.06 4.61 -6.90
C ARG A 172 0.74 4.03 -5.69
N GLU A 173 0.30 4.47 -4.51
CA GLU A 173 0.77 3.92 -3.26
C GLU A 173 -0.27 2.96 -2.70
N LYS A 174 0.17 1.76 -2.35
CA LYS A 174 -0.65 0.75 -1.69
C LYS A 174 -0.08 0.49 -0.31
N ARG A 175 -0.92 0.55 0.73
CA ARG A 175 -0.54 0.27 2.11
C ARG A 175 -1.38 -0.85 2.70
N TRP A 176 -0.78 -1.75 3.45
CA TRP A 176 -1.51 -2.76 4.21
C TRP A 176 -0.83 -3.07 5.54
N ILE A 177 -1.58 -3.71 6.44
CA ILE A 177 -1.13 -4.12 7.77
C ILE A 177 -1.29 -5.63 7.88
N GLU A 178 -0.26 -6.28 8.39
CA GLU A 178 -0.36 -7.63 8.94
C GLU A 178 -0.35 -7.55 10.47
N TYR A 179 -1.25 -8.31 11.09
CA TYR A 179 -1.43 -8.32 12.55
C TYR A 179 -0.88 -9.62 13.10
N TYR A 180 0.08 -9.53 14.02
CA TYR A 180 0.68 -10.68 14.68
C TYR A 180 0.20 -10.72 16.13
N VAL A 181 -0.50 -11.78 16.51
CA VAL A 181 -0.97 -12.02 17.87
C VAL A 181 -0.48 -13.40 18.32
N GLY A 182 0.26 -13.43 19.41
CA GLY A 182 0.80 -14.68 19.96
C GLY A 182 1.28 -14.51 21.38
N TYR A 183 2.02 -15.49 21.88
CA TYR A 183 2.65 -15.42 23.19
C TYR A 183 4.02 -16.07 23.20
N LYS A 184 4.86 -15.63 24.13
CA LYS A 184 6.10 -16.32 24.52
C LYS A 184 5.84 -17.09 25.80
N THR A 185 6.21 -18.37 25.83
CA THR A 185 6.28 -19.15 27.07
C THR A 185 7.67 -19.00 27.67
N LEU A 186 7.76 -18.66 28.95
CA LEU A 186 9.02 -18.79 29.68
C LEU A 186 9.23 -20.28 30.00
N VAL A 187 10.23 -20.89 29.37
CA VAL A 187 10.68 -22.23 29.72
C VAL A 187 11.70 -22.05 30.83
N ASN A 188 11.27 -22.30 32.07
CA ASN A 188 11.96 -22.05 33.35
C ASN A 188 11.76 -20.63 33.87
N GLY A 189 11.08 -20.52 35.02
CA GLY A 189 10.76 -19.27 35.72
C GLY A 189 11.98 -18.51 36.20
#